data_AF-A0A2T6FYD6-F1
#
_entry.id   AF-A0A2T6FYD6-F1
#
_cell.length_a   1.000
_cell.length_b   1.000
_cell.length_c   1.000
_cell.angle_alpha   90.00
_cell.angle_beta   90.00
_cell.angle_gamma   90.00
#
_symmetry.space_group_name_H-M   'P 1'
#
loop_
_entity.id
_entity.type
_entity.pdbx_description
1 polymer ?
#
loop_
_entity_poly.entity_id
_entity_poly.type
_entity_poly.pdbx_seq_one_letter_code
_entity_poly.pdbx_strand_id
1 'polypeptide(L)'
;MFAASSAFAATVGSPLTKPEEGWQRFDDTAPQIVYSNYTNPRASQIGNYNGTASYSVDPKAEIEFRFTGPKIRIITQMYIGRDPLDKITIDGVSYTYTESSNNLIYQALVFEKTGLSSGVPRLKYRELRRQQDI
;
A
#
# COMPACT_ATOMS: atom_id res chain seq x y z
N MET A 1 17.24 32.29 -2.93
CA MET A 1 17.65 31.05 -3.60
C MET A 1 16.94 29.90 -2.89
N PHE A 2 16.13 29.10 -3.59
CA PHE A 2 15.55 27.88 -3.03
C PHE A 2 16.28 26.69 -3.62
N ALA A 3 16.98 25.93 -2.78
CA ALA A 3 17.53 24.64 -3.17
C ALA A 3 16.36 23.63 -3.19
N ALA A 4 15.96 23.19 -4.37
CA ALA A 4 15.15 21.98 -4.50
C ALA A 4 16.04 20.81 -4.08
N SER A 5 15.77 20.26 -2.90
CA SER A 5 16.32 18.98 -2.50
C SER A 5 15.69 17.92 -3.41
N SER A 6 16.48 17.41 -4.36
CA SER A 6 16.10 16.25 -5.16
C SER A 6 15.90 15.08 -4.21
N ALA A 7 14.64 14.77 -3.89
CA ALA A 7 14.30 13.56 -3.18
C ALA A 7 14.67 12.37 -4.08
N PHE A 8 15.57 11.51 -3.61
CA PHE A 8 15.76 10.20 -4.22
C PHE A 8 14.39 9.52 -4.29
N ALA A 9 13.92 9.23 -5.51
CA ALA A 9 12.74 8.41 -5.69
C ALA A 9 13.00 7.07 -4.99
N ALA A 10 12.20 6.73 -3.98
CA ALA A 10 12.35 5.46 -3.28
C ALA A 10 12.19 4.30 -4.26
N THR A 11 13.09 3.32 -4.15
CA THR A 11 13.00 2.06 -4.90
C THR A 11 12.00 1.12 -4.24
N VAL A 12 11.31 0.31 -5.05
CA VAL A 12 10.47 -0.79 -4.52
C VAL A 12 11.30 -1.69 -3.60
N GLY A 13 10.74 -2.05 -2.44
CA GLY A 13 11.39 -2.81 -1.37
C GLY A 13 12.04 -1.96 -0.28
N SER A 14 12.19 -0.65 -0.49
CA SER A 14 12.84 0.26 0.47
C SER A 14 11.81 1.06 1.30
N PRO A 15 12.17 1.48 2.53
CA PRO A 15 11.36 2.40 3.31
C PRO A 15 11.10 3.72 2.58
N LEU A 16 9.85 4.15 2.56
CA LEU A 16 9.42 5.49 2.12
C LEU A 16 8.60 6.13 3.23
N THR A 17 9.29 6.76 4.19
CA THR A 17 8.71 7.27 5.44
C THR A 17 8.08 8.65 5.33
N LYS A 18 8.35 9.38 4.23
CA LYS A 18 7.75 10.69 3.94
C LYS A 18 7.14 10.67 2.54
N PRO A 19 6.03 11.40 2.30
CA PRO A 19 5.56 11.64 0.95
C PRO A 19 6.64 12.40 0.15
N GLU A 20 6.89 11.96 -1.08
CA GLU A 20 7.72 12.71 -2.03
C GLU A 20 6.92 13.85 -2.66
N GLU A 21 7.61 14.81 -3.28
CA GLU A 21 6.96 15.93 -3.95
C GLU A 21 5.95 15.45 -5.01
N GLY A 22 4.77 16.08 -5.02
CA GLY A 22 3.67 15.70 -5.91
C GLY A 22 3.00 14.37 -5.56
N TRP A 23 3.17 13.86 -4.33
CA TRP A 23 2.43 12.70 -3.80
C TRP A 23 1.63 13.07 -2.56
N GLN A 24 0.36 12.64 -2.52
CA GLN A 24 -0.47 12.69 -1.32
C GLN A 24 -0.46 11.31 -0.65
N ARG A 25 -0.27 11.28 0.68
CA ARG A 25 -0.29 10.06 1.47
C ARG A 25 -1.61 9.93 2.23
N PHE A 26 -2.17 8.73 2.19
CA PHE A 26 -3.36 8.35 2.93
C PHE A 26 -2.98 7.26 3.93
N ASP A 27 -3.44 7.45 5.15
CA ASP A 27 -3.34 6.47 6.22
C ASP A 27 -4.32 5.31 6.00
N ASP A 28 -4.06 4.14 6.57
CA ASP A 28 -4.95 2.98 6.50
C ASP A 28 -6.33 3.26 7.15
N THR A 29 -6.42 4.28 8.00
CA THR A 29 -7.69 4.74 8.59
C THR A 29 -8.47 5.75 7.73
N ALA A 30 -7.94 6.16 6.57
CA ALA A 30 -8.56 7.17 5.73
C ALA A 30 -9.91 6.69 5.16
N PRO A 31 -10.96 7.54 5.13
CA PRO A 31 -12.30 7.15 4.68
C PRO A 31 -12.39 6.79 3.18
N GLN A 32 -11.38 7.16 2.39
CA GLN A 32 -11.25 6.77 0.99
C GLN A 32 -10.87 5.29 0.83
N ILE A 33 -10.43 4.64 1.90
CA ILE A 33 -10.06 3.23 1.94
C ILE A 33 -11.21 2.44 2.57
N VAL A 34 -11.80 1.55 1.79
CA VAL A 34 -12.91 0.69 2.19
C VAL A 34 -12.38 -0.74 2.32
N TYR A 35 -12.67 -1.37 3.45
CA TYR A 35 -12.25 -2.72 3.76
C TYR A 35 -13.47 -3.66 3.74
N SER A 36 -13.41 -4.72 2.94
CA SER A 36 -14.46 -5.74 2.83
C SER A 36 -13.96 -7.09 3.32
N ASN A 37 -14.77 -7.82 4.09
CA ASN A 37 -14.38 -9.08 4.75
C ASN A 37 -13.12 -8.95 5.64
N TYR A 38 -12.86 -7.77 6.17
CA TYR A 38 -11.88 -7.57 7.22
C TYR A 38 -12.55 -7.78 8.58
N THR A 39 -12.04 -8.69 9.38
CA THR A 39 -12.26 -8.69 10.84
C THR A 39 -11.40 -7.59 11.47
N ASN A 40 -11.56 -6.33 11.04
CA ASN A 40 -10.64 -5.19 11.22
C ASN A 40 -10.06 -5.04 12.65
N PRO A 41 -8.91 -5.64 12.94
CA PRO A 41 -8.20 -5.46 14.19
C PRO A 41 -7.26 -4.27 13.96
N ARG A 42 -7.71 -3.07 14.33
CA ARG A 42 -6.84 -1.90 14.34
C ARG A 42 -5.75 -2.11 15.38
N ALA A 43 -4.50 -2.08 14.96
CA ALA A 43 -3.36 -2.19 15.85
C ALA A 43 -2.58 -0.88 15.90
N SER A 44 -2.05 -0.56 17.09
CA SER A 44 -1.04 0.47 17.25
C SER A 44 0.33 -0.11 16.91
N GLN A 45 0.99 0.43 15.90
CA GLN A 45 2.27 -0.05 15.40
C GLN A 45 3.16 1.13 15.02
N ILE A 46 3.98 1.59 15.98
CA ILE A 46 4.77 2.85 15.93
C ILE A 46 5.66 2.99 14.69
N GLY A 47 6.07 1.89 14.04
CA GLY A 47 6.84 1.93 12.81
C GLY A 47 6.02 2.28 11.55
N ASN A 48 4.72 2.06 11.56
CA ASN A 48 3.84 2.36 10.44
C ASN A 48 3.51 3.85 10.33
N TYR A 49 2.94 4.23 9.19
CA TYR A 49 2.45 5.59 9.02
C TYR A 49 1.37 5.88 10.07
N ASN A 50 1.46 7.05 10.73
CA ASN A 50 0.65 7.45 11.89
C ASN A 50 0.57 6.43 13.05
N GLY A 51 1.46 5.43 13.08
CA GLY A 51 1.45 4.40 14.10
C GLY A 51 0.24 3.46 14.01
N THR A 52 -0.45 3.34 12.87
CA THR A 52 -1.63 2.48 12.72
C THR A 52 -1.38 1.31 11.78
N ALA A 53 -2.16 0.25 11.97
CA ALA A 53 -2.16 -0.91 11.10
C ALA A 53 -3.55 -1.55 11.04
N SER A 54 -3.91 -2.01 9.85
CA SER A 54 -5.09 -2.81 9.58
C SER A 54 -4.65 -4.11 8.91
N TYR A 55 -5.09 -5.24 9.45
CA TYR A 55 -4.78 -6.56 8.90
C TYR A 55 -6.03 -7.45 8.87
N SER A 56 -5.98 -8.54 8.10
CA SER A 56 -7.01 -9.57 8.09
C SER A 56 -6.36 -10.92 7.84
N VAL A 57 -6.94 -11.96 8.42
CA VAL A 57 -6.60 -13.36 8.14
C VAL A 57 -7.64 -14.03 7.23
N ASP A 58 -8.73 -13.32 6.90
CA ASP A 58 -9.74 -13.81 5.97
C ASP A 58 -9.18 -13.81 4.54
N PRO A 59 -9.12 -14.95 3.84
CA PRO A 59 -8.66 -15.02 2.45
C PRO A 59 -9.61 -14.34 1.44
N LYS A 60 -10.75 -13.83 1.89
CA LYS A 60 -11.68 -13.02 1.10
C LYS A 60 -11.56 -11.53 1.42
N ALA A 61 -10.59 -11.15 2.24
CA ALA A 61 -10.35 -9.78 2.64
C ALA A 61 -9.91 -8.93 1.44
N GLU A 62 -10.58 -7.79 1.27
CA GLU A 62 -10.37 -6.89 0.14
C GLU A 62 -10.20 -5.45 0.60
N ILE A 63 -9.33 -4.71 -0.10
CA ILE A 63 -9.18 -3.27 0.07
C ILE A 63 -9.58 -2.58 -1.22
N GLU A 64 -10.52 -1.65 -1.11
CA GLU A 64 -10.86 -0.68 -2.13
C GLU A 64 -10.31 0.70 -1.77
N PHE A 65 -9.69 1.37 -2.74
CA PHE A 65 -9.25 2.75 -2.60
C PHE A 65 -9.65 3.55 -3.83
N ARG A 66 -10.37 4.64 -3.61
CA ARG A 66 -10.79 5.54 -4.68
C ARG A 66 -9.87 6.73 -4.78
N PHE A 67 -9.30 6.93 -5.97
CA PHE A 67 -8.39 8.04 -6.22
C PHE A 67 -8.56 8.60 -7.63
N THR A 68 -8.15 9.86 -7.76
CA THR A 68 -7.98 10.54 -9.04
C THR A 68 -6.53 10.98 -9.14
N GLY A 69 -5.81 10.46 -10.13
CA GLY A 69 -4.43 10.84 -10.34
C GLY A 69 -3.73 9.99 -11.39
N PRO A 70 -2.60 10.47 -11.94
CA PRO A 70 -1.86 9.77 -12.98
C PRO A 70 -0.92 8.68 -12.42
N LYS A 71 -0.88 8.51 -11.10
CA LYS A 71 0.06 7.64 -10.40
C LYS A 71 -0.48 7.17 -9.05
N ILE A 72 -0.08 5.98 -8.62
CA ILE A 72 -0.40 5.38 -7.32
C ILE A 72 0.79 4.58 -6.79
N ARG A 73 0.93 4.55 -5.47
CA ARG A 73 1.85 3.67 -4.74
C ARG A 73 1.10 2.87 -3.69
N ILE A 74 1.63 1.71 -3.34
CA ILE A 74 1.25 0.97 -2.14
C ILE A 74 2.46 0.96 -1.20
N ILE A 75 2.20 1.35 0.04
CA ILE A 75 3.18 1.36 1.10
C ILE A 75 2.63 0.53 2.25
N THR A 76 3.39 -0.45 2.71
CA THR A 76 2.96 -1.45 3.70
C THR A 76 4.17 -1.95 4.48
N GLN A 77 3.97 -2.90 5.37
CA GLN A 77 5.06 -3.61 6.02
C GLN A 77 5.51 -4.77 5.15
N MET A 78 6.82 -4.93 5.01
CA MET A 78 7.37 -6.20 4.52
C MET A 78 7.94 -6.99 5.69
N TYR A 79 7.70 -8.31 5.70
CA TYR A 79 8.27 -9.19 6.70
C TYR A 79 8.40 -10.62 6.20
N ILE A 80 9.11 -11.45 6.97
CA ILE A 80 9.26 -12.88 6.67
C ILE A 80 7.90 -13.55 6.77
N GLY A 81 7.63 -14.40 5.78
CA GLY A 81 6.36 -15.08 5.70
C GLY A 81 5.19 -14.13 5.50
N ARG A 82 5.33 -13.01 4.79
CA ARG A 82 4.19 -12.29 4.20
C ARG A 82 3.90 -12.81 2.79
N ASP A 83 2.77 -12.43 2.18
CA ASP A 83 2.40 -12.90 0.84
C ASP A 83 3.46 -12.46 -0.20
N PRO A 84 4.10 -13.41 -0.91
CA PRO A 84 5.04 -13.07 -1.96
C PRO A 84 4.36 -12.63 -3.27
N LEU A 85 3.03 -12.78 -3.39
CA LEU A 85 2.28 -12.56 -4.63
C LEU A 85 0.90 -11.92 -4.37
N ASP A 86 0.91 -10.79 -3.68
CA ASP A 86 -0.25 -9.92 -3.57
C ASP A 86 -0.70 -9.42 -4.95
N LYS A 87 -2.01 -9.20 -5.10
CA LYS A 87 -2.62 -8.71 -6.34
C LYS A 87 -3.28 -7.36 -6.14
N ILE A 88 -3.02 -6.43 -7.07
CA ILE A 88 -3.74 -5.17 -7.21
C ILE A 88 -4.37 -5.09 -8.59
N THR A 89 -5.63 -4.68 -8.68
CA THR A 89 -6.29 -4.34 -9.95
C THR A 89 -6.52 -2.84 -10.05
N ILE A 90 -6.14 -2.26 -11.18
CA ILE A 90 -6.33 -0.85 -11.53
C ILE A 90 -6.93 -0.82 -12.94
N ASP A 91 -8.11 -0.20 -13.11
CA ASP A 91 -8.84 -0.13 -14.39
C ASP A 91 -9.03 -1.49 -15.08
N GLY A 92 -9.31 -2.54 -14.30
CA GLY A 92 -9.45 -3.91 -14.80
C GLY A 92 -8.14 -4.63 -15.15
N VAL A 93 -6.99 -3.94 -15.09
CA VAL A 93 -5.66 -4.55 -15.28
C VAL A 93 -5.11 -4.99 -13.94
N SER A 94 -4.77 -6.28 -13.84
CA SER A 94 -4.14 -6.86 -12.64
C SER A 94 -2.62 -6.74 -12.69
N TYR A 95 -2.04 -6.39 -11.55
CA TYR A 95 -0.61 -6.38 -11.28
C TYR A 95 -0.33 -7.16 -10.00
N THR A 96 0.90 -7.61 -9.83
CA THR A 96 1.35 -8.31 -8.62
C THR A 96 2.47 -7.55 -7.93
N TYR A 97 2.57 -7.71 -6.62
CA TYR A 97 3.69 -7.23 -5.81
C TYR A 97 3.94 -8.20 -4.65
N THR A 98 4.99 -7.96 -3.87
CA THR A 98 5.38 -8.80 -2.74
C THR A 98 5.43 -7.99 -1.46
N GLU A 99 4.93 -8.56 -0.36
CA GLU A 99 5.16 -8.07 1.00
C GLU A 99 6.21 -8.92 1.73
N SER A 100 6.78 -9.94 1.07
CA SER A 100 7.77 -10.84 1.67
C SER A 100 9.16 -10.22 1.67
N SER A 101 9.82 -10.24 2.82
CA SER A 101 11.23 -9.85 3.00
C SER A 101 11.89 -10.66 4.11
N ASN A 102 13.23 -10.75 4.13
CA ASN A 102 13.94 -11.44 5.20
C ASN A 102 14.00 -10.63 6.51
N ASN A 103 13.74 -9.32 6.43
CA ASN A 103 13.79 -8.40 7.57
C ASN A 103 12.49 -7.61 7.65
N LEU A 104 12.11 -7.15 8.85
CA LEU A 104 10.97 -6.25 9.00
C LEU A 104 11.31 -4.88 8.41
N ILE A 105 10.52 -4.46 7.42
CA ILE A 105 10.65 -3.16 6.77
C ILE A 105 9.33 -2.42 6.95
N TYR A 106 9.35 -1.39 7.79
CA TYR A 106 8.21 -0.52 7.97
C TYR A 106 8.07 0.47 6.81
N GLN A 107 6.83 0.77 6.44
CA GLN A 107 6.51 1.76 5.40
C GLN A 107 7.30 1.51 4.10
N ALA A 108 7.43 0.24 3.71
CA ALA A 108 8.10 -0.17 2.48
C ALA A 108 7.24 0.18 1.27
N LEU A 109 7.84 0.80 0.25
CA LEU A 109 7.20 0.94 -1.06
C LEU A 109 7.18 -0.44 -1.73
N VAL A 110 6.01 -1.06 -1.85
CA VAL A 110 5.89 -2.41 -2.45
C VAL A 110 5.39 -2.39 -3.88
N PHE A 111 4.73 -1.30 -4.29
CA PHE A 111 4.19 -1.17 -5.63
C PHE A 111 4.14 0.29 -6.05
N GLU A 112 4.47 0.57 -7.31
CA GLU A 112 4.28 1.86 -7.95
C GLU A 112 3.70 1.65 -9.36
N LYS A 113 2.70 2.46 -9.70
CA LYS A 113 2.21 2.58 -11.07
C LYS A 113 2.09 4.06 -11.45
N THR A 114 2.67 4.41 -12.58
CA THR A 114 2.59 5.74 -13.21
C THR A 114 1.96 5.63 -14.59
N GLY A 115 1.69 6.77 -15.24
CA GLY A 115 1.14 6.83 -16.59
C GLY A 115 -0.32 6.39 -16.66
N LEU A 116 -1.07 6.54 -15.56
CA LEU A 116 -2.50 6.29 -15.51
C LEU A 116 -3.26 7.42 -16.20
N SER A 117 -4.32 7.10 -16.97
CA SER A 117 -5.16 8.10 -17.63
C SER A 117 -5.84 9.03 -16.63
N SER A 118 -5.67 10.34 -16.79
CA SER A 118 -6.28 11.34 -15.90
C SER A 118 -7.81 11.41 -16.10
N GLY A 119 -8.55 11.70 -15.01
CA GLY A 119 -9.94 12.18 -15.10
C GLY A 119 -11.08 11.20 -14.83
N VAL A 120 -10.82 9.94 -14.47
CA VAL A 120 -11.87 8.96 -14.14
C VAL A 120 -11.77 8.57 -12.65
N PRO A 121 -12.89 8.54 -11.88
CA PRO A 121 -12.92 7.94 -10.55
C PRO A 121 -12.62 6.44 -10.65
N ARG A 122 -11.59 5.96 -9.94
CA ARG A 122 -11.15 4.56 -10.06
C ARG A 122 -11.47 3.78 -8.79
N LEU A 123 -11.95 2.55 -8.94
CA LEU A 123 -11.93 1.56 -7.88
C LEU A 123 -10.58 0.81 -7.95
N LYS A 124 -9.82 0.83 -6.85
CA LYS A 124 -8.75 -0.16 -6.63
C LYS A 124 -9.37 -1.41 -6.01
N TYR A 125 -8.81 -2.56 -6.34
CA TYR A 125 -9.13 -3.82 -5.66
C TYR A 125 -7.83 -4.53 -5.28
N ARG A 126 -7.68 -4.90 -4.00
CA ARG A 126 -6.62 -5.79 -3.51
C ARG A 126 -7.26 -7.09 -3.04
N GLU A 127 -6.84 -8.23 -3.57
CA GLU A 127 -7.18 -9.56 -3.01
C GLU A 127 -6.08 -9.95 -2.03
N LEU A 128 -6.41 -10.20 -0.76
CA LEU A 128 -5.50 -10.84 0.18
C LEU A 128 -5.66 -12.36 0.11
N ARG A 129 -4.60 -13.10 -0.21
CA ARG A 129 -4.61 -14.56 -0.08
C ARG A 129 -4.01 -14.96 1.28
N ARG A 130 -4.83 -15.69 2.04
CA ARG A 130 -4.57 -16.45 3.29
C ARG A 130 -3.16 -16.36 3.89
N GLN A 131 -3.10 -16.11 5.20
CA GLN A 131 -2.04 -16.64 6.05
C GLN A 131 -2.62 -17.32 7.29
N GLN A 132 -2.27 -18.60 7.46
CA GLN A 132 -2.32 -19.25 8.76
C GLN A 132 -1.06 -18.84 9.49
N ASP A 133 -1.23 -18.07 10.57
CA ASP A 133 -0.17 -17.93 11.56
C ASP A 133 -0.13 -19.23 12.38
N ILE A 134 1.05 -19.86 12.42
CA ILE A 134 1.51 -20.70 13.54
C ILE A 134 2.35 -19.79 14.42
#